data_AF-S7VTE2-F1
#
_entry.id   AF-S7VTE2-F1
#
_cell.length_a   1.000
_cell.length_b   1.000
_cell.length_c   1.000
_cell.angle_alpha   90.00
_cell.angle_beta   90.00
_cell.angle_gamma   90.00
#
_symmetry.space_group_name_H-M   'P 1'
#
loop_
_entity.id
_entity.type
_entity.pdbx_description
1 polymer ?
#
loop_
_entity_poly.entity_id
_entity_poly.type
_entity_poly.pdbx_seq_one_letter_code
_entity_poly.pdbx_strand_id
1 'polypeptide(L)'
;MKDQLQKIRGLLNTYHINGYVCKDRKGSIELTAAIKAVYNNKIYVSPQVKKALSPKSQLEIDDYDITLLKMISQGQSQDEISSNLKLKGITPNSLSTIEKRLNKLREQFKANNAIHLVAITKDLGVI
;
A
#
# COMPACT_ATOMS: atom_id res chain seq x y z
N MET A 1 14.24 -0.71 -8.43
CA MET A 1 14.07 -1.24 -7.05
C MET A 1 12.64 -1.12 -6.52
N LYS A 2 11.92 -0.01 -6.73
CA LYS A 2 10.53 0.14 -6.24
C LYS A 2 9.53 -0.84 -6.89
N ASP A 3 9.59 -1.05 -8.21
CA ASP A 3 8.63 -1.92 -8.92
C ASP A 3 8.75 -3.40 -8.55
N GLN A 4 9.96 -3.86 -8.19
CA GLN A 4 10.18 -5.22 -7.71
C GLN A 4 9.56 -5.43 -6.32
N LEU A 5 9.53 -4.39 -5.48
CA LEU A 5 9.02 -4.51 -4.12
C LEU A 5 7.50 -4.69 -4.07
N GLN A 6 6.79 -3.99 -4.95
CA GLN A 6 5.32 -4.13 -5.08
C GLN A 6 4.94 -5.53 -5.54
N LYS A 7 5.66 -6.09 -6.52
CA LYS A 7 5.46 -7.48 -6.96
C LYS A 7 5.68 -8.48 -5.82
N ILE A 8 6.73 -8.29 -5.03
CA ILE A 8 7.01 -9.18 -3.89
C ILE A 8 5.94 -9.04 -2.80
N ARG A 9 5.38 -7.85 -2.57
CA ARG A 9 4.22 -7.65 -1.68
C ARG A 9 3.00 -8.42 -2.18
N GLY A 10 2.68 -8.34 -3.46
CA GLY A 10 1.60 -9.12 -4.05
C GLY A 10 1.79 -10.63 -3.86
N LEU A 11 3.02 -11.13 -4.05
CA LEU A 11 3.34 -12.53 -3.79
C LEU A 11 3.09 -12.96 -2.33
N LEU A 12 3.46 -12.11 -1.36
CA LEU A 12 3.27 -12.39 0.06
C LEU A 12 1.80 -12.28 0.50
N ASN A 13 1.11 -11.21 0.11
CA ASN A 13 -0.22 -10.90 0.63
C ASN A 13 -1.35 -11.55 -0.17
N THR A 14 -1.19 -11.68 -1.49
CA THR A 14 -2.23 -12.24 -2.38
C THR A 14 -2.02 -13.74 -2.55
N TYR A 15 -0.80 -14.15 -2.88
CA TYR A 15 -0.47 -15.54 -3.18
C TYR A 15 0.07 -16.33 -1.97
N HIS A 16 0.19 -15.69 -0.81
CA HIS A 16 0.54 -16.33 0.47
C HIS A 16 1.81 -17.20 0.42
N ILE A 17 2.82 -16.76 -0.32
CA ILE A 17 4.08 -17.52 -0.43
C ILE A 17 4.77 -17.66 0.93
N ASN A 18 5.40 -18.83 1.16
CA ASN A 18 6.10 -19.10 2.41
C ASN A 18 7.52 -18.52 2.46
N GLY A 19 8.05 -18.02 1.34
CA GLY A 19 9.26 -17.22 1.40
C GLY A 19 9.78 -16.70 0.06
N TYR A 20 10.63 -15.68 0.14
CA TYR A 20 11.26 -15.01 -1.00
C TYR A 20 12.76 -14.78 -0.73
N VAL A 21 13.59 -15.19 -1.69
CA VAL A 21 15.05 -15.04 -1.63
C VAL A 21 15.54 -14.22 -2.81
N CYS A 22 16.29 -13.15 -2.54
CA CYS A 22 16.94 -12.36 -3.58
C CYS A 22 18.12 -13.12 -4.19
N LYS A 23 18.25 -13.05 -5.52
CA LYS A 23 19.45 -13.51 -6.21
C LYS A 23 20.55 -12.47 -6.08
N ASP A 24 21.36 -12.58 -5.05
CA ASP A 24 22.53 -11.74 -4.82
C ASP A 24 23.75 -12.58 -4.37
N ARG A 25 24.85 -11.93 -3.97
CA ARG A 25 26.07 -12.61 -3.49
C ARG A 25 25.83 -13.47 -2.24
N LYS A 26 24.77 -13.22 -1.47
CA LYS A 26 24.39 -13.97 -0.28
C LYS A 26 23.24 -14.96 -0.54
N GLY A 27 22.70 -15.00 -1.76
CA GLY A 27 21.52 -15.78 -2.13
C GLY A 27 21.60 -17.25 -1.75
N SER A 28 22.75 -17.91 -1.88
CA SER A 28 22.90 -19.32 -1.51
C SER A 28 22.79 -19.56 0.01
N ILE A 29 23.31 -18.63 0.82
CA ILE A 29 23.23 -18.68 2.29
C ILE A 29 21.79 -18.40 2.72
N GLU A 30 21.18 -17.37 2.14
CA GLU A 30 19.79 -16.99 2.42
C GLU A 30 18.80 -18.08 1.97
N LEU A 31 19.05 -18.76 0.85
CA LEU A 31 18.25 -19.88 0.38
C LEU A 31 18.27 -21.05 1.37
N THR A 32 19.46 -21.39 1.88
CA THR A 32 19.60 -22.42 2.91
C THR A 32 18.82 -22.06 4.17
N ALA A 33 18.87 -20.79 4.58
CA ALA A 33 18.09 -20.28 5.72
C ALA A 33 16.58 -20.29 5.44
N ALA A 34 16.17 -19.94 4.22
CA ALA A 34 14.77 -19.92 3.80
C ALA A 34 14.16 -21.31 3.84
N ILE A 35 14.84 -22.32 3.30
CA ILE A 35 14.37 -23.71 3.32
C ILE A 35 14.17 -24.18 4.77
N LYS A 36 15.14 -23.92 5.66
CA LYS A 36 15.02 -24.26 7.09
C LYS A 36 13.87 -23.53 7.77
N ALA A 37 13.63 -22.26 7.43
CA ALA A 37 12.54 -21.50 8.00
C ALA A 37 11.17 -22.02 7.54
N VAL A 38 11.01 -22.25 6.22
CA VAL A 38 9.77 -22.79 5.65
C VAL A 38 9.46 -24.18 6.20
N TYR A 39 10.48 -25.03 6.34
CA TYR A 39 10.33 -26.34 6.99
C TYR A 39 9.80 -26.23 8.43
N ASN A 40 10.14 -25.17 9.16
CA ASN A 40 9.64 -24.89 10.50
C ASN A 40 8.34 -24.06 10.51
N ASN A 41 7.58 -24.05 9.41
CA ASN A 41 6.38 -23.22 9.23
C ASN A 41 6.58 -21.72 9.48
N LYS A 42 7.79 -21.20 9.24
CA LYS A 42 8.11 -19.77 9.34
C LYS A 42 8.28 -19.16 7.96
N ILE A 43 7.70 -17.97 7.76
CA ILE A 43 7.88 -17.22 6.52
C ILE A 43 9.27 -16.59 6.51
N TYR A 44 10.02 -16.80 5.42
CA TYR A 44 11.33 -16.19 5.24
C TYR A 44 11.34 -15.18 4.10
N VAL A 45 11.87 -13.99 4.37
CA VAL A 45 12.10 -12.98 3.32
C VAL A 45 13.50 -12.42 3.49
N SER A 46 14.25 -12.33 2.37
CA SER A 46 15.58 -11.73 2.33
C SER A 46 15.63 -10.39 3.08
N PRO A 47 16.67 -10.13 3.90
CA PRO A 47 16.75 -8.93 4.75
C PRO A 47 16.59 -7.60 4.00
N GLN A 48 17.07 -7.54 2.76
CA GLN A 48 16.98 -6.36 1.89
C GLN A 48 15.52 -6.03 1.57
N VAL A 49 14.73 -7.05 1.25
CA VAL A 49 13.31 -6.91 0.97
C VAL A 49 12.54 -6.73 2.27
N LYS A 50 12.90 -7.47 3.34
CA LYS A 50 12.27 -7.37 4.66
C LYS A 50 12.33 -5.95 5.24
N LYS A 51 13.45 -5.24 5.08
CA LYS A 51 13.56 -3.82 5.49
C LYS A 51 12.61 -2.92 4.71
N ALA A 52 12.51 -3.12 3.40
CA ALA A 52 11.64 -2.33 2.54
C ALA A 52 10.14 -2.72 2.70
N LEU A 53 9.85 -3.96 3.12
CA LEU A 53 8.53 -4.45 3.49
C LEU A 53 8.12 -4.08 4.92
N SER A 54 9.05 -3.61 5.75
CA SER A 54 8.73 -3.35 7.16
C SER A 54 7.64 -2.27 7.29
N PRO A 55 6.72 -2.38 8.26
CA PRO A 55 5.63 -1.43 8.47
C PRO A 55 6.07 0.03 8.62
N LYS A 56 7.33 0.30 9.00
CA LYS A 56 7.85 1.68 9.07
C LYS A 56 7.98 2.39 7.71
N SER A 57 7.80 1.67 6.59
CA SER A 57 7.66 2.26 5.26
C SER A 57 6.21 2.24 4.75
N GLN A 58 5.26 1.77 5.55
CA GLN A 58 3.85 1.84 5.22
C GLN A 58 3.42 3.30 5.28
N LEU A 59 2.99 3.78 4.14
CA LEU A 59 2.06 4.88 4.03
C LEU A 59 0.95 4.59 5.07
N GLU A 60 0.85 5.41 6.10
CA GLU A 60 -0.23 5.36 7.10
C GLU A 60 -1.54 5.74 6.39
N ILE A 61 -2.11 4.79 5.65
CA ILE A 61 -3.40 4.91 4.99
C ILE A 61 -4.39 4.25 5.94
N ASP A 62 -5.31 5.04 6.47
CA ASP A 62 -6.39 4.53 7.30
C ASP A 62 -7.63 4.15 6.46
N ASP A 63 -8.62 3.51 7.07
CA ASP A 63 -9.85 3.11 6.38
C ASP A 63 -10.61 4.31 5.79
N TYR A 64 -10.45 5.48 6.40
CA TYR A 64 -11.02 6.72 5.92
C TYR A 64 -10.35 7.17 4.61
N ASP A 65 -9.02 7.07 4.51
CA ASP A 65 -8.26 7.33 3.29
C ASP A 65 -8.64 6.39 2.15
N ILE A 66 -8.82 5.10 2.44
CA ILE A 66 -9.29 4.11 1.45
C ILE A 66 -10.67 4.52 0.93
N THR A 67 -11.55 4.96 1.83
CA THR A 67 -12.90 5.43 1.48
C THR A 67 -12.83 6.65 0.56
N LEU A 68 -12.00 7.65 0.90
CA LEU A 68 -11.78 8.83 0.08
C LEU A 68 -11.23 8.46 -1.32
N LEU A 69 -10.24 7.58 -1.37
CA LEU A 69 -9.64 7.13 -2.63
C LEU A 69 -10.65 6.40 -3.51
N LYS A 70 -11.50 5.54 -2.93
CA LYS A 70 -12.59 4.88 -3.66
C LYS A 70 -13.57 5.88 -4.24
N MET A 71 -14.01 6.85 -3.45
CA MET A 71 -14.97 7.87 -3.88
C MET A 71 -14.41 8.73 -5.03
N ILE A 72 -13.14 9.13 -4.96
CA ILE A 72 -12.47 9.82 -6.08
C ILE A 72 -12.34 8.91 -7.30
N SER A 73 -12.02 7.62 -7.11
CA SER A 73 -11.91 6.66 -8.21
C SER A 73 -13.23 6.44 -8.97
N GLN A 74 -14.36 6.74 -8.31
CA GLN A 74 -15.71 6.71 -8.88
C GLN A 74 -16.08 8.02 -9.61
N GLY A 75 -15.16 9.00 -9.64
CA GLY A 75 -15.35 10.29 -10.29
C GLY A 75 -16.03 11.34 -9.43
N GLN A 76 -16.17 11.13 -8.12
CA GLN A 76 -16.80 12.09 -7.22
C GLN A 76 -15.88 13.30 -6.98
N SER A 77 -16.47 14.49 -7.05
CA SER A 77 -15.84 15.75 -6.63
C SER A 77 -15.74 15.86 -5.11
N GLN A 78 -14.88 16.74 -4.60
CA GLN A 78 -14.69 16.91 -3.15
C GLN A 78 -15.96 17.42 -2.45
N ASP A 79 -16.76 18.24 -3.14
CA ASP A 79 -18.07 18.71 -2.67
C ASP A 79 -19.08 17.56 -2.54
N GLU A 80 -19.11 16.66 -3.54
CA GLU A 80 -19.95 15.46 -3.51
C GLU A 80 -19.51 14.51 -2.39
N ILE A 81 -18.20 14.32 -2.20
CA ILE A 81 -17.65 13.49 -1.13
C ILE A 81 -18.05 14.06 0.24
N SER A 82 -17.88 15.37 0.44
CA SER A 82 -18.30 16.07 1.66
C SER A 82 -19.78 15.86 1.96
N SER A 83 -20.64 16.03 0.94
CA SER A 83 -22.08 15.83 1.06
C SER A 83 -22.44 14.37 1.37
N ASN A 84 -21.79 13.41 0.71
CA ASN A 84 -22.03 11.98 0.89
C ASN A 84 -21.57 11.48 2.27
N LEU A 85 -20.44 11.97 2.77
CA LEU A 85 -19.96 11.65 4.13
C LEU A 85 -20.89 12.22 5.21
N LYS A 86 -21.42 13.44 5.01
CA LYS A 86 -22.45 14.02 5.90
C LYS A 86 -23.71 13.17 5.92
N LEU A 87 -24.21 12.75 4.76
CA LEU A 87 -25.40 11.90 4.65
C LEU A 87 -25.20 10.53 5.34
N LYS A 88 -24.00 9.98 5.28
CA LYS A 88 -23.64 8.71 5.95
C LYS A 88 -23.29 8.87 7.43
N GLY A 89 -23.26 10.09 7.97
CA GLY A 89 -22.85 10.34 9.35
C GLY A 89 -21.38 10.04 9.63
N ILE A 90 -20.53 9.98 8.60
CA ILE A 90 -19.11 9.68 8.73
C ILE A 90 -18.35 10.98 9.04
N THR A 91 -17.45 10.95 10.01
CA THR A 91 -16.58 12.07 10.38
C THR A 91 -15.11 11.70 10.24
N PRO A 92 -14.24 12.62 9.78
CA PRO A 92 -14.55 14.00 9.39
C PRO A 92 -15.24 14.10 8.03
N ASN A 93 -16.00 15.18 7.79
CA ASN A 93 -16.78 15.38 6.55
C ASN A 93 -16.77 16.83 6.03
N SER A 94 -15.93 17.68 6.57
CA SER A 94 -15.78 19.05 6.06
C SER A 94 -14.89 19.05 4.81
N LEU A 95 -15.19 19.95 3.87
CA LEU A 95 -14.43 20.12 2.62
C LEU A 95 -12.93 20.30 2.91
N SER A 96 -12.59 21.23 3.81
CA SER A 96 -11.21 21.53 4.16
C SER A 96 -10.47 20.33 4.78
N THR A 97 -11.18 19.47 5.52
CA THR A 97 -10.55 18.25 6.07
C THR A 97 -10.28 17.23 4.98
N ILE A 98 -11.23 17.06 4.06
CA ILE A 98 -11.09 16.15 2.91
C ILE A 98 -9.94 16.61 2.02
N GLU A 99 -9.87 17.90 1.68
CA GLU A 99 -8.77 18.51 0.91
C GLU A 99 -7.40 18.26 1.55
N LYS A 100 -7.28 18.57 2.85
CA LYS A 100 -6.03 18.35 3.59
C LYS A 100 -5.61 16.88 3.56
N ARG A 101 -6.58 15.97 3.73
CA ARG A 101 -6.33 14.53 3.72
C ARG A 101 -5.89 14.05 2.33
N LEU A 102 -6.57 14.50 1.27
CA LEU A 102 -6.21 14.17 -0.11
C LEU A 102 -4.86 14.73 -0.53
N ASN A 103 -4.49 15.93 -0.07
CA ASN A 103 -3.17 16.49 -0.31
C ASN A 103 -2.08 15.67 0.39
N LYS A 104 -2.32 15.26 1.65
CA LYS A 104 -1.41 14.35 2.36
C LYS A 104 -1.23 13.04 1.58
N LEU A 105 -2.31 12.44 1.07
CA LEU A 105 -2.25 11.25 0.23
C LEU A 105 -1.45 11.52 -1.07
N ARG A 106 -1.68 12.64 -1.75
CA ARG A 106 -0.90 13.01 -2.94
C ARG A 106 0.59 13.10 -2.66
N GLU A 107 0.99 13.76 -1.57
CA GLU A 107 2.40 13.87 -1.18
C GLU A 107 3.00 12.51 -0.84
N GLN A 108 2.28 11.72 -0.04
CA GLN A 108 2.66 10.38 0.37
C GLN A 108 2.91 9.45 -0.83
N PHE A 109 2.01 9.47 -1.81
CA PHE A 109 2.12 8.68 -3.04
C PHE A 109 2.96 9.36 -4.14
N LYS A 110 3.44 10.59 -3.92
CA LYS A 110 4.14 11.42 -4.92
C LYS A 110 3.33 11.60 -6.21
N ALA A 111 2.03 11.79 -6.06
CA ALA A 111 1.09 11.95 -7.16
C ALA A 111 0.97 13.42 -7.58
N ASN A 112 1.16 13.67 -8.87
CA ASN A 112 1.07 15.01 -9.45
C ASN A 112 -0.36 15.58 -9.48
N ASN A 113 -1.38 14.73 -9.62
CA ASN A 113 -2.80 15.11 -9.60
C ASN A 113 -3.66 13.96 -9.09
N ALA A 114 -4.97 14.18 -8.93
CA ALA A 114 -5.90 13.18 -8.42
C ALA A 114 -5.99 11.93 -9.31
N ILE A 115 -5.89 12.09 -10.63
CA ILE A 115 -5.92 10.97 -11.59
C ILE A 115 -4.67 10.09 -11.39
N HIS A 116 -3.49 10.71 -11.27
CA HIS A 116 -2.23 10.03 -11.00
C HIS A 116 -2.27 9.32 -9.63
N LEU A 117 -2.89 9.95 -8.63
CA LEU A 117 -3.09 9.32 -7.32
C LEU A 117 -3.92 8.04 -7.44
N VAL A 118 -5.06 8.10 -8.14
CA VAL A 118 -5.95 6.93 -8.35
C VAL A 118 -5.26 5.82 -9.14
N ALA A 119 -4.47 6.16 -10.16
CA ALA A 119 -3.71 5.18 -10.93
C ALA A 119 -2.69 4.45 -10.03
N ILE A 120 -1.90 5.22 -9.27
CA ILE A 120 -0.91 4.66 -8.33
C ILE A 120 -1.59 3.76 -7.30
N THR A 121 -2.71 4.17 -6.73
CA THR A 121 -3.38 3.42 -5.67
C THR A 121 -4.03 2.13 -6.19
N LYS A 122 -4.50 2.11 -7.44
CA LYS A 122 -4.97 0.88 -8.12
C LYS A 122 -3.82 -0.07 -8.44
N ASP A 123 -2.72 0.42 -9.01
CA ASP A 123 -1.55 -0.40 -9.33
C ASP A 123 -0.93 -1.04 -8.07
N LEU A 124 -1.06 -0.35 -6.93
CA LEU A 124 -0.64 -0.82 -5.61
C LEU A 124 -1.62 -1.79 -4.94
N GLY A 125 -2.83 -1.97 -5.48
CA GLY A 125 -3.89 -2.79 -4.87
C GLY A 125 -4.44 -2.23 -3.56
N VAL A 126 -4.38 -0.90 -3.37
CA VAL A 126 -4.99 -0.21 -2.21
C VAL A 126 -6.50 -0.07 -2.39
N ILE A 127 -6.94 0.14 -3.63
CA ILE A 127 -8.36 0.22 -4.03
C ILE A 127 -8.65 -0.64 -5.26
#